data_AF-A0A0J9RBU6-F1
#
_entry.id   AF-A0A0J9RBU6-F1
#
_cell.length_a   1.000
_cell.length_b   1.000
_cell.length_c   1.000
_cell.angle_alpha   90.00
_cell.angle_beta   90.00
_cell.angle_gamma   90.00
#
_symmetry.space_group_name_H-M   'P 1'
#
loop_
_entity.id
_entity.type
_entity.pdbx_description
1 polymer ?
#
loop_
_entity_poly.entity_id
_entity_poly.type
_entity_poly.pdbx_seq_one_letter_code
_entity_poly.pdbx_strand_id
1 'polypeptide(L)'
;MMPHDRKILRQHTRQNQNTNRRRPRFASNSFHTKMGSNSKADPISLTFHDSCLRMSDVQLLHGPHWLNDQILSFYYEYLAHMKYKTNADLHFIAPEITQCMKYMGDQELKQLLDQSNTTGKPFIFFALNDNETTDAGGSHWSLLVFSRPEKTFYHFDSYGNNNTGNSLELMNKIKELLGVRMAKFRPMRCLQQANGYDCGIHVICMTDHIADYLNRYEVIDGLPSLHIDTVKAKRTELLKLILSLGGKG
;
A
#
# COMPACT_ATOMS: atom_id res chain seq x y z
N MET A 1 -27.03 -24.42 27.77
CA MET A 1 -26.40 -25.18 28.87
C MET A 1 -24.95 -24.75 28.96
N MET A 2 -24.47 -24.47 30.18
CA MET A 2 -23.28 -23.66 30.48
C MET A 2 -21.91 -24.27 30.10
N PRO A 3 -20.86 -23.43 30.03
CA PRO A 3 -19.50 -23.67 29.50
C PRO A 3 -18.46 -23.93 30.61
N HIS A 4 -17.35 -24.58 30.29
CA HIS A 4 -16.13 -24.62 31.13
C HIS A 4 -14.88 -24.48 30.24
N ASP A 5 -14.16 -23.36 30.39
CA ASP A 5 -12.74 -23.35 30.77
C ASP A 5 -12.15 -21.94 30.63
N ARG A 6 -12.12 -21.22 31.75
CA ARG A 6 -11.44 -19.96 31.98
C ARG A 6 -10.50 -20.12 33.18
N LYS A 7 -9.25 -19.69 33.00
CA LYS A 7 -8.29 -19.18 34.00
C LYS A 7 -7.51 -20.19 34.87
N ILE A 8 -6.20 -20.26 34.59
CA ILE A 8 -5.06 -20.55 35.47
C ILE A 8 -3.96 -19.60 34.95
N LEU A 9 -3.26 -18.71 35.66
CA LEU A 9 -2.67 -18.71 37.00
C LEU A 9 -2.40 -17.24 37.40
N ARG A 10 -2.89 -16.79 38.56
CA ARG A 10 -2.40 -15.57 39.26
C ARG A 10 -2.38 -15.91 40.74
N GLN A 11 -1.18 -15.88 41.35
CA GLN A 11 -0.85 -15.44 42.73
C GLN A 11 0.25 -16.31 43.37
N HIS A 12 1.45 -15.74 43.46
CA HIS A 12 2.35 -15.70 44.62
C HIS A 12 3.05 -14.33 44.46
N THR A 13 3.16 -13.41 45.42
CA THR A 13 3.50 -13.55 46.84
C THR A 13 3.15 -12.24 47.58
N ARG A 14 2.42 -12.31 48.70
CA ARG A 14 2.47 -11.34 49.83
C ARG A 14 3.60 -11.86 50.75
N GLN A 15 4.44 -11.10 51.45
CA GLN A 15 4.22 -9.95 52.33
C GLN A 15 5.62 -9.60 52.91
N ASN A 16 5.98 -8.32 53.11
CA ASN A 16 6.43 -7.84 54.43
C ASN A 16 6.61 -6.31 54.48
N GLN A 17 6.22 -5.74 55.61
CA GLN A 17 6.13 -4.31 55.91
C GLN A 17 7.39 -3.76 56.59
N ASN A 18 7.58 -2.43 56.42
CA ASN A 18 8.04 -1.44 57.40
C ASN A 18 9.49 -1.48 57.95
N THR A 19 10.33 -0.51 57.55
CA THR A 19 10.61 0.76 58.30
C THR A 19 11.95 1.42 57.87
N ASN A 20 11.88 2.74 57.62
CA ASN A 20 12.90 3.79 57.89
C ASN A 20 14.41 3.46 57.90
N ARG A 21 15.18 4.01 56.93
CA ARG A 21 16.21 5.08 57.14
C ARG A 21 17.20 5.23 55.97
N ARG A 22 17.48 6.51 55.65
CA ARG A 22 18.72 7.09 55.10
C ARG A 22 19.05 6.88 53.61
N ARG A 23 18.92 8.00 52.86
CA ARG A 23 19.50 8.25 51.54
C ARG A 23 21.03 8.24 51.59
N PRO A 24 21.73 7.57 50.65
CA PRO A 24 23.08 7.93 50.25
C PRO A 24 23.04 8.83 49.01
N ARG A 25 23.86 9.88 49.04
CA ARG A 25 24.18 10.75 47.89
C ARG A 25 24.98 9.92 46.88
N PHE A 26 24.52 9.86 45.63
CA PHE A 26 25.34 9.37 44.52
C PHE A 26 25.80 10.55 43.66
N ALA A 27 27.12 10.58 43.45
CA ALA A 27 27.86 11.60 42.75
C ALA A 27 27.48 11.67 41.26
N SER A 28 27.41 12.90 40.75
CA SER A 28 27.27 13.20 39.34
C SER A 28 28.58 12.89 38.61
N ASN A 29 28.65 11.73 37.95
CA ASN A 29 29.63 11.51 36.90
C ASN A 29 28.98 11.86 35.56
N SER A 30 29.39 13.01 35.02
CA SER A 30 29.14 13.42 33.64
C SER A 30 29.85 12.44 32.71
N PHE A 31 29.11 11.45 32.21
CA PHE A 31 29.50 10.74 31.01
C PHE A 31 29.04 11.58 29.82
N HIS A 32 29.96 12.38 29.28
CA HIS A 32 29.83 12.95 27.94
C HIS A 32 29.90 11.81 26.92
N THR A 33 28.76 11.17 26.69
CA THR A 33 28.58 10.35 25.50
C THR A 33 28.58 11.30 24.31
N LYS A 34 29.69 11.32 23.56
CA LYS A 34 29.74 11.93 22.22
C LYS A 34 28.67 11.24 21.37
N MET A 35 27.48 11.84 21.28
CA MET A 35 26.55 11.56 20.20
C MET A 35 27.20 12.07 18.92
N GLY A 36 27.79 11.15 18.16
CA GLY A 36 28.17 11.41 16.78
C GLY A 36 26.90 11.62 15.97
N SER A 37 26.42 12.87 15.87
CA SER A 37 25.40 13.25 14.92
C SER A 37 26.03 13.37 13.53
N ASN A 38 26.18 12.23 12.86
CA ASN A 38 26.30 12.23 11.40
C ASN A 38 24.99 11.70 10.83
N SER A 39 23.94 12.53 10.84
CA SER A 39 22.78 12.26 10.00
C SER A 39 23.24 12.44 8.55
N LYS A 40 23.74 11.36 7.94
CA LYS A 40 23.94 11.33 6.49
C LYS A 40 22.57 11.61 5.89
N ALA A 41 22.47 12.67 5.10
CA ALA A 41 21.27 12.95 4.33
C ALA A 41 20.92 11.71 3.49
N ASP A 42 19.65 11.32 3.47
CA ASP A 42 19.17 10.21 2.65
C ASP A 42 19.11 10.66 1.17
N PRO A 43 20.06 10.21 0.34
CA PRO A 43 20.23 10.77 -0.99
C PRO A 43 19.15 10.25 -1.95
N ILE A 44 18.87 11.04 -2.98
CA ILE A 44 17.98 10.62 -4.07
C ILE A 44 18.65 9.48 -4.84
N SER A 45 17.91 8.39 -5.02
CA SER A 45 18.27 7.28 -5.89
C SER A 45 17.82 7.56 -7.33
N LEU A 46 16.54 7.88 -7.52
CA LEU A 46 15.91 8.07 -8.82
C LEU A 46 14.83 9.16 -8.73
N THR A 47 14.81 10.06 -9.71
CA THR A 47 13.64 10.91 -9.98
C THR A 47 13.07 10.47 -11.32
N PHE A 48 11.80 10.05 -11.33
CA PHE A 48 11.14 9.53 -12.51
C PHE A 48 9.71 10.07 -12.58
N HIS A 49 9.47 10.98 -13.53
CA HIS A 49 8.23 11.76 -13.60
C HIS A 49 7.90 12.40 -12.25
N ASP A 50 6.68 12.20 -11.73
CA ASP A 50 6.23 12.78 -10.46
C ASP A 50 6.71 11.97 -9.24
N SER A 51 7.41 10.84 -9.46
CA SER A 51 7.98 10.03 -8.39
C SER A 51 9.44 10.37 -8.07
N CYS A 52 9.79 10.34 -6.79
CA CYS A 52 11.16 10.52 -6.31
C CYS A 52 11.50 9.44 -5.29
N LEU A 53 12.34 8.49 -5.68
CA LEU A 53 12.89 7.46 -4.82
C LEU A 53 14.18 7.93 -4.16
N ARG A 54 14.28 7.78 -2.85
CA ARG A 54 15.52 7.90 -2.07
C ARG A 54 16.17 6.54 -1.88
N MET A 55 17.41 6.53 -1.40
CA MET A 55 18.10 5.26 -1.11
C MET A 55 17.38 4.45 -0.04
N SER A 56 16.76 5.10 0.96
CA SER A 56 15.95 4.40 1.97
C SER A 56 14.74 3.68 1.36
N ASP A 57 14.09 4.24 0.34
CA ASP A 57 12.99 3.59 -0.38
C ASP A 57 13.50 2.35 -1.11
N VAL A 58 14.59 2.48 -1.87
CA VAL A 58 15.17 1.35 -2.63
C VAL A 58 15.64 0.22 -1.70
N GLN A 59 16.11 0.54 -0.49
CA GLN A 59 16.50 -0.45 0.52
C GLN A 59 15.35 -1.37 0.92
N LEU A 60 14.09 -0.92 0.85
CA LEU A 60 12.92 -1.76 1.14
C LEU A 60 12.79 -2.94 0.16
N LEU A 61 13.44 -2.90 -1.00
CA LEU A 61 13.43 -4.00 -1.98
C LEU A 61 14.44 -5.13 -1.66
N HIS A 62 15.45 -4.88 -0.82
CA HIS A 62 16.54 -5.83 -0.53
C HIS A 62 16.26 -6.83 0.61
N GLY A 63 15.02 -6.94 1.08
CA GLY A 63 14.69 -7.80 2.21
C GLY A 63 13.19 -7.98 2.46
N PRO A 64 12.83 -8.58 3.61
CA PRO A 64 11.45 -8.78 4.03
C PRO A 64 10.82 -7.50 4.59
N HIS A 65 10.89 -6.41 3.81
CA HIS A 65 10.40 -5.10 4.21
C HIS A 65 9.07 -4.79 3.52
N TRP A 66 8.20 -4.07 4.23
CA TRP A 66 7.01 -3.49 3.63
C TRP A 66 7.41 -2.45 2.61
N LEU A 67 6.72 -2.44 1.48
CA LEU A 67 6.85 -1.33 0.54
C LEU A 67 6.06 -0.14 1.07
N ASN A 68 6.61 1.05 0.88
CA ASN A 68 5.91 2.30 1.09
C ASN A 68 5.19 2.77 -0.18
N ASP A 69 4.46 3.86 -0.05
CA ASP A 69 3.84 4.60 -1.13
C ASP A 69 4.82 4.91 -2.27
N GLN A 70 6.01 5.46 -1.97
CA GLN A 70 6.97 5.90 -2.98
C GLN A 70 7.32 4.83 -4.02
N ILE A 71 7.48 3.56 -3.61
CA ILE A 71 7.77 2.46 -4.54
C ILE A 71 6.57 2.12 -5.42
N LEU A 72 5.36 2.13 -4.85
CA LEU A 72 4.12 1.88 -5.59
C LEU A 72 3.85 3.02 -6.57
N SER A 73 4.01 4.29 -6.15
CA SER A 73 3.87 5.48 -6.99
C SER A 73 4.88 5.46 -8.14
N PHE A 74 6.15 5.18 -7.86
CA PHE A 74 7.16 4.96 -8.90
C PHE A 74 6.75 3.91 -9.92
N TYR A 75 6.24 2.76 -9.46
CA TYR A 75 5.84 1.71 -10.39
C TYR A 75 4.63 2.15 -11.23
N TYR A 76 3.68 2.87 -10.66
CA TYR A 76 2.51 3.39 -11.38
C TYR A 76 2.92 4.43 -12.44
N GLU A 77 3.87 5.32 -12.13
CA GLU A 77 4.51 6.20 -13.11
C GLU A 77 5.15 5.40 -14.26
N TYR A 78 5.89 4.34 -13.94
CA TYR A 78 6.49 3.46 -14.95
C TYR A 78 5.42 2.80 -15.84
N LEU A 79 4.33 2.30 -15.24
CA LEU A 79 3.23 1.71 -16.00
C LEU A 79 2.57 2.74 -16.93
N ALA A 80 2.28 3.94 -16.44
CA ALA A 80 1.61 4.99 -17.21
C ALA A 80 2.48 5.56 -18.34
N HIS A 81 3.74 5.88 -18.06
CA HIS A 81 4.59 6.64 -18.98
C HIS A 81 5.51 5.78 -19.86
N MET A 82 5.75 4.52 -19.47
CA MET A 82 6.62 3.62 -20.23
C MET A 82 5.88 2.39 -20.75
N LYS A 83 5.38 1.52 -19.85
CA LYS A 83 4.85 0.20 -20.26
C LYS A 83 3.55 0.33 -21.08
N TYR A 84 2.62 1.17 -20.65
CA TYR A 84 1.30 1.35 -21.25
C TYR A 84 1.08 2.74 -21.82
N LYS A 85 2.15 3.46 -22.19
CA LYS A 85 2.08 4.84 -22.71
C LYS A 85 1.14 5.04 -23.90
N THR A 86 0.88 3.98 -24.68
CA THR A 86 0.00 4.00 -25.85
C THR A 86 -1.44 3.62 -25.53
N ASN A 87 -1.72 3.17 -24.31
CA ASN A 87 -3.07 2.81 -23.87
C ASN A 87 -3.58 3.88 -22.90
N ALA A 88 -4.38 4.80 -23.42
CA ALA A 88 -4.97 5.89 -22.64
C ALA A 88 -6.15 5.45 -21.76
N ASP A 89 -6.62 4.21 -21.88
CA ASP A 89 -7.79 3.70 -21.15
C ASP A 89 -7.46 3.25 -19.73
N LEU A 90 -6.19 2.94 -19.47
CA LEU A 90 -5.68 2.57 -18.16
C LEU A 90 -5.31 3.82 -17.37
N HIS A 91 -5.85 3.95 -16.16
CA HIS A 91 -5.52 5.04 -15.26
C HIS A 91 -5.08 4.53 -13.90
N PHE A 92 -3.84 4.83 -13.52
CA PHE A 92 -3.21 4.38 -12.28
C PHE A 92 -3.21 5.52 -11.27
N ILE A 93 -4.03 5.42 -10.22
CA ILE A 93 -4.08 6.41 -9.14
C ILE A 93 -3.04 6.04 -8.09
N ALA A 94 -2.09 6.95 -7.84
CA ALA A 94 -1.03 6.74 -6.86
C ALA A 94 -1.61 6.51 -5.44
N PRO A 95 -0.92 5.73 -4.58
CA PRO A 95 -1.33 5.45 -3.20
C PRO A 95 -1.69 6.68 -2.37
N GLU A 96 -0.87 7.73 -2.43
CA GLU A 96 -1.05 8.98 -1.71
C GLU A 96 -2.33 9.70 -2.14
N ILE A 97 -2.62 9.70 -3.44
CA ILE A 97 -3.85 10.28 -3.98
C ILE A 97 -5.05 9.44 -3.54
N THR A 98 -4.94 8.11 -3.58
CA THR A 98 -5.99 7.20 -3.11
C THR A 98 -6.30 7.43 -1.62
N GLN A 99 -5.27 7.62 -0.79
CA GLN A 99 -5.43 7.94 0.63
C GLN A 99 -6.09 9.32 0.82
N CYS A 100 -5.66 10.34 0.08
CA CYS A 100 -6.28 11.67 0.13
C CYS A 100 -7.78 11.62 -0.21
N MET A 101 -8.17 10.85 -1.24
CA MET A 101 -9.57 10.70 -1.63
C MET A 101 -10.46 10.26 -0.46
N LYS A 102 -9.97 9.46 0.50
CA LYS A 102 -10.73 9.03 1.69
C LYS A 102 -11.19 10.19 2.57
N TYR A 103 -10.44 11.30 2.60
CA TYR A 103 -10.72 12.46 3.48
C TYR A 103 -11.25 13.70 2.76
N MET A 104 -11.08 13.79 1.43
CA MET A 104 -11.57 14.93 0.63
C MET A 104 -13.08 15.11 0.69
N GLY A 105 -13.57 16.36 0.66
CA GLY A 105 -15.00 16.63 0.45
C GLY A 105 -15.42 16.37 -1.00
N ASP A 106 -16.71 16.18 -1.25
CA ASP A 106 -17.23 15.83 -2.59
C ASP A 106 -16.82 16.82 -3.69
N GLN A 107 -16.78 18.12 -3.38
CA GLN A 107 -16.37 19.15 -4.35
C GLN A 107 -14.89 19.05 -4.72
N GLU A 108 -14.01 18.86 -3.74
CA GLU A 108 -12.57 18.71 -3.93
C GLU A 108 -12.27 17.41 -4.69
N LEU A 109 -12.92 16.31 -4.28
CA LEU A 109 -12.80 15.02 -4.94
C LEU A 109 -13.27 15.09 -6.40
N LYS A 110 -14.38 15.77 -6.68
CA LYS A 110 -14.84 16.01 -8.05
C LYS A 110 -13.80 16.78 -8.87
N GLN A 111 -13.23 17.86 -8.31
CA GLN A 111 -12.19 18.63 -8.98
C GLN A 111 -10.95 17.77 -9.30
N LEU A 112 -10.50 16.95 -8.35
CA LEU A 112 -9.39 16.02 -8.55
C LEU A 112 -9.68 15.03 -9.69
N LEU A 113 -10.87 14.41 -9.69
CA LEU A 113 -11.28 13.44 -10.71
C LEU A 113 -11.40 14.08 -12.11
N ASP A 114 -11.88 15.34 -12.18
CA ASP A 114 -11.99 16.08 -13.44
C ASP A 114 -10.60 16.50 -13.97
N GLN A 115 -9.72 17.00 -13.10
CA GLN A 115 -8.36 17.43 -13.47
C GLN A 115 -7.49 16.27 -13.99
N SER A 116 -7.65 15.08 -13.41
CA SER A 116 -6.97 13.85 -13.84
C SER A 116 -7.65 13.16 -15.03
N ASN A 117 -8.76 13.71 -15.53
CA ASN A 117 -9.62 13.08 -16.53
C ASN A 117 -10.04 11.64 -16.14
N THR A 118 -10.18 11.37 -14.83
CA THR A 118 -10.51 10.05 -14.29
C THR A 118 -11.94 9.63 -14.64
N THR A 119 -12.87 10.59 -14.65
CA THR A 119 -14.30 10.36 -14.87
C THR A 119 -14.61 9.65 -16.20
N GLY A 120 -13.79 9.87 -17.23
CA GLY A 120 -13.94 9.24 -18.55
C GLY A 120 -13.21 7.91 -18.72
N LYS A 121 -12.35 7.51 -17.78
CA LYS A 121 -11.47 6.34 -17.96
C LYS A 121 -12.24 5.03 -17.93
N PRO A 122 -11.98 4.10 -18.88
CA PRO A 122 -12.55 2.76 -18.84
C PRO A 122 -12.06 1.94 -17.66
N PHE A 123 -10.77 2.04 -17.32
CA PHE A 123 -10.17 1.26 -16.24
C PHE A 123 -9.39 2.15 -15.28
N ILE A 124 -9.70 2.07 -13.99
CA ILE A 124 -9.05 2.88 -12.95
C ILE A 124 -8.52 1.98 -11.85
N PHE A 125 -7.24 2.08 -11.55
CA PHE A 125 -6.55 1.30 -10.53
C PHE A 125 -6.26 2.17 -9.31
N PHE A 126 -6.62 1.68 -8.12
CA PHE A 126 -6.39 2.34 -6.85
C PHE A 126 -5.55 1.43 -5.95
N ALA A 127 -4.36 1.87 -5.57
CA ALA A 127 -3.60 1.21 -4.51
C ALA A 127 -4.14 1.66 -3.15
N LEU A 128 -4.78 0.75 -2.40
CA LEU A 128 -5.37 1.06 -1.10
C LEU A 128 -4.48 0.63 0.04
N ASN A 129 -4.36 1.52 1.01
CA ASN A 129 -3.85 1.24 2.33
C ASN A 129 -4.99 1.15 3.35
N ASP A 130 -4.86 0.30 4.37
CA ASP A 130 -5.80 0.19 5.48
C ASP A 130 -5.66 1.31 6.54
N ASN A 131 -4.75 2.26 6.34
CA ASN A 131 -4.58 3.40 7.24
C ASN A 131 -5.86 4.23 7.36
N GLU A 132 -6.38 4.35 8.59
CA GLU A 132 -7.59 5.11 8.92
C GLU A 132 -7.30 6.56 9.36
N THR A 133 -6.03 6.97 9.47
CA THR A 133 -5.64 8.33 9.85
C THR A 133 -4.97 9.10 8.71
N THR A 134 -4.77 10.40 8.93
CA THR A 134 -4.00 11.29 8.04
C THR A 134 -2.49 11.25 8.31
N ASP A 135 -2.07 10.61 9.40
CA ASP A 135 -0.65 10.44 9.75
C ASP A 135 -0.04 9.28 8.95
N ALA A 136 1.28 9.26 8.82
CA ALA A 136 1.98 8.13 8.22
C ALA A 136 1.68 6.84 9.01
N GLY A 137 1.20 5.82 8.32
CA GLY A 137 0.71 4.60 8.95
C GLY A 137 0.16 3.60 7.94
N GLY A 138 -0.59 2.62 8.46
CA GLY A 138 -1.07 1.50 7.67
C GLY A 138 -0.27 0.22 7.91
N SER A 139 -0.95 -0.91 7.75
CA SER A 139 -0.39 -2.25 7.94
C SER A 139 -0.53 -3.14 6.71
N HIS A 140 -1.39 -2.76 5.75
CA HIS A 140 -1.70 -3.63 4.63
C HIS A 140 -2.08 -2.90 3.34
N TRP A 141 -1.56 -3.41 2.23
CA TRP A 141 -1.87 -2.94 0.87
C TRP A 141 -2.85 -3.88 0.18
N SER A 142 -3.82 -3.31 -0.54
CA SER A 142 -4.71 -4.05 -1.44
C SER A 142 -4.97 -3.25 -2.73
N LEU A 143 -5.61 -3.88 -3.71
CA LEU A 143 -5.89 -3.26 -5.00
C LEU A 143 -7.40 -3.21 -5.23
N LEU A 144 -7.90 -2.05 -5.66
CA LEU A 144 -9.24 -1.89 -6.21
C LEU A 144 -9.13 -1.46 -7.67
N VAL A 145 -9.85 -2.13 -8.56
CA VAL A 145 -9.89 -1.80 -9.98
C VAL A 145 -11.32 -1.55 -10.40
N PHE A 146 -11.60 -0.36 -10.91
CA PHE A 146 -12.88 -0.07 -11.55
C PHE A 146 -12.82 -0.43 -13.02
N SER A 147 -13.78 -1.24 -13.49
CA SER A 147 -14.06 -1.47 -14.90
C SER A 147 -15.38 -0.82 -15.25
N ARG A 148 -15.33 0.20 -16.11
CA ARG A 148 -16.50 0.91 -16.62
C ARG A 148 -17.36 0.05 -17.55
N PRO A 149 -16.79 -0.71 -18.51
CA PRO A 149 -17.58 -1.61 -19.36
C PRO A 149 -18.40 -2.61 -18.54
N GLU A 150 -17.81 -3.16 -17.47
CA GLU A 150 -18.46 -4.14 -16.59
C GLU A 150 -19.27 -3.49 -15.45
N LYS A 151 -19.20 -2.16 -15.31
CA LYS A 151 -19.78 -1.38 -14.19
C LYS A 151 -19.49 -2.05 -12.83
N THR A 152 -18.23 -2.45 -12.63
CA THR A 152 -17.85 -3.26 -11.47
C THR A 152 -16.52 -2.80 -10.91
N PHE A 153 -16.47 -2.69 -9.59
CA PHE A 153 -15.25 -2.52 -8.80
C PHE A 153 -14.77 -3.91 -8.34
N TYR A 154 -13.60 -4.30 -8.81
CA TYR A 154 -12.95 -5.56 -8.49
C TYR A 154 -11.91 -5.34 -7.40
N HIS A 155 -12.05 -6.04 -6.28
CA HIS A 155 -11.14 -5.94 -5.14
C HIS A 155 -10.23 -7.16 -5.09
N PHE A 156 -8.92 -6.92 -5.04
CA PHE A 156 -7.89 -7.95 -4.94
C PHE A 156 -7.07 -7.73 -3.67
N ASP A 157 -7.04 -8.74 -2.81
CA ASP A 157 -6.36 -8.70 -1.53
C ASP A 157 -5.59 -9.99 -1.27
N SER A 158 -4.26 -9.88 -1.13
CA SER A 158 -3.37 -11.01 -0.88
C SER A 158 -3.46 -11.56 0.54
N TYR A 159 -4.25 -10.95 1.42
CA TYR A 159 -4.41 -11.33 2.82
C TYR A 159 -5.89 -11.41 3.22
N GLY A 160 -6.58 -12.44 2.72
CA GLY A 160 -7.88 -12.87 3.24
C GLY A 160 -9.01 -11.84 3.10
N ASN A 161 -8.96 -10.92 2.12
CA ASN A 161 -9.92 -9.83 1.94
C ASN A 161 -10.02 -8.87 3.15
N ASN A 162 -8.95 -8.77 3.94
CA ASN A 162 -8.86 -7.91 5.13
C ASN A 162 -9.19 -6.43 4.83
N ASN A 163 -8.89 -5.96 3.62
CA ASN A 163 -9.08 -4.56 3.21
C ASN A 163 -10.40 -4.30 2.44
N THR A 164 -11.37 -5.21 2.53
CA THR A 164 -12.67 -5.07 1.87
C THR A 164 -13.42 -3.83 2.34
N GLY A 165 -13.37 -3.52 3.64
CA GLY A 165 -14.03 -2.33 4.22
C GLY A 165 -13.55 -1.03 3.59
N ASN A 166 -12.23 -0.78 3.60
CA ASN A 166 -11.63 0.40 2.97
C ASN A 166 -11.95 0.49 1.47
N SER A 167 -11.99 -0.64 0.76
CA SER A 167 -12.34 -0.66 -0.67
C SER A 167 -13.80 -0.30 -0.92
N LEU A 168 -14.72 -0.77 -0.08
CA LEU A 168 -16.14 -0.40 -0.14
C LEU A 168 -16.36 1.07 0.19
N GLU A 169 -15.64 1.60 1.19
CA GLU A 169 -15.69 3.02 1.55
C GLU A 169 -15.25 3.91 0.39
N LEU A 170 -14.08 3.62 -0.20
CA LEU A 170 -13.60 4.36 -1.37
C LEU A 170 -14.59 4.28 -2.53
N MET A 171 -15.06 3.06 -2.87
CA MET A 171 -16.07 2.87 -3.92
C MET A 171 -17.32 3.71 -3.68
N ASN A 172 -17.89 3.67 -2.48
CA ASN A 172 -19.11 4.40 -2.15
C ASN A 172 -18.92 5.91 -2.27
N LYS A 173 -17.71 6.40 -1.98
CA LYS A 173 -17.37 7.81 -2.11
C LYS A 173 -17.26 8.28 -3.56
N ILE A 174 -16.66 7.47 -4.44
CA ILE A 174 -16.37 7.89 -5.83
C ILE A 174 -17.44 7.48 -6.84
N LYS A 175 -18.28 6.46 -6.58
CA LYS A 175 -19.19 5.90 -7.60
C LYS A 175 -20.21 6.90 -8.16
N GLU A 176 -20.68 7.85 -7.34
CA GLU A 176 -21.62 8.87 -7.80
C GLU A 176 -20.90 9.92 -8.68
N LEU A 177 -19.71 10.35 -8.25
CA LEU A 177 -18.86 11.29 -8.98
C LEU A 177 -18.40 10.72 -10.33
N LEU A 178 -18.17 9.40 -10.39
CA LEU A 178 -17.82 8.67 -11.62
C LEU A 178 -19.03 8.36 -12.53
N GLY A 179 -20.26 8.76 -12.14
CA GLY A 179 -21.48 8.53 -12.92
C GLY A 179 -21.94 7.07 -12.96
N VAL A 180 -21.54 6.25 -11.98
CA VAL A 180 -21.70 4.79 -11.98
C VAL A 180 -22.35 4.31 -10.68
N ARG A 181 -23.40 5.00 -10.24
CA ARG A 181 -24.10 4.75 -8.97
C ARG A 181 -24.54 3.29 -8.75
N MET A 182 -24.84 2.58 -9.85
CA MET A 182 -25.25 1.16 -9.84
C MET A 182 -24.08 0.18 -9.98
N ALA A 183 -22.83 0.65 -9.89
CA ALA A 183 -21.68 -0.21 -10.01
C ALA A 183 -21.67 -1.27 -8.90
N LYS A 184 -21.29 -2.49 -9.27
CA LYS A 184 -21.18 -3.62 -8.34
C LYS A 184 -19.82 -3.60 -7.65
N PHE A 185 -19.76 -4.21 -6.48
CA PHE A 185 -18.51 -4.54 -5.81
C PHE A 185 -18.28 -6.05 -5.86
N ARG A 186 -17.08 -6.47 -6.26
CA ARG A 186 -16.73 -7.89 -6.40
C ARG A 186 -15.34 -8.18 -5.82
N PRO A 187 -15.27 -8.81 -4.63
CA PRO A 187 -14.04 -9.42 -4.15
C PRO A 187 -13.59 -10.54 -5.10
N MET A 188 -12.32 -10.53 -5.46
CA MET A 188 -11.72 -11.51 -6.35
C MET A 188 -10.85 -12.47 -5.57
N ARG A 189 -10.90 -13.75 -5.95
CA ARG A 189 -9.91 -14.72 -5.49
C ARG A 189 -8.60 -14.43 -6.19
N CYS A 190 -7.55 -14.15 -5.43
CA CYS A 190 -6.21 -13.91 -5.95
C CYS A 190 -5.16 -14.70 -5.16
N LEU A 191 -3.94 -14.72 -5.69
CA LEU A 191 -2.81 -15.36 -5.05
C LEU A 191 -2.56 -14.74 -3.67
N GLN A 192 -2.65 -15.58 -2.63
CA GLN A 192 -2.47 -15.15 -1.24
C GLN A 192 -0.98 -15.11 -0.89
N GLN A 193 -0.57 -14.11 -0.10
CA GLN A 193 0.80 -13.99 0.37
C GLN A 193 1.11 -15.08 1.41
N ALA A 194 2.32 -15.63 1.35
CA ALA A 194 2.79 -16.64 2.30
C ALA A 194 3.58 -16.05 3.48
N ASN A 195 3.78 -14.73 3.49
CA ASN A 195 4.57 -13.99 4.48
C ASN A 195 3.83 -12.72 4.93
N GLY A 196 4.41 -11.96 5.87
CA GLY A 196 3.80 -10.77 6.44
C GLY A 196 4.21 -9.44 5.80
N TYR A 197 4.88 -9.42 4.63
CA TYR A 197 5.51 -8.19 4.11
C TYR A 197 5.39 -7.94 2.61
N ASP A 198 4.91 -8.90 1.83
CA ASP A 198 4.82 -8.77 0.36
C ASP A 198 3.48 -8.24 -0.16
N CYS A 199 2.56 -7.74 0.69
CA CYS A 199 1.28 -7.19 0.23
C CYS A 199 1.44 -6.11 -0.86
N GLY A 200 2.42 -5.20 -0.71
CA GLY A 200 2.74 -4.20 -1.74
C GLY A 200 3.29 -4.81 -3.04
N ILE A 201 4.06 -5.90 -2.95
CA ILE A 201 4.53 -6.65 -4.13
C ILE A 201 3.36 -7.33 -4.85
N HIS A 202 2.41 -7.91 -4.10
CA HIS A 202 1.20 -8.49 -4.66
C HIS A 202 0.36 -7.43 -5.39
N VAL A 203 0.21 -6.22 -4.83
CA VAL A 203 -0.48 -5.10 -5.51
C VAL A 203 0.23 -4.76 -6.82
N ILE A 204 1.55 -4.55 -6.81
CA ILE A 204 2.33 -4.25 -8.02
C ILE A 204 2.16 -5.34 -9.09
N CYS A 205 2.31 -6.61 -8.72
CA CYS A 205 2.16 -7.73 -9.66
C CYS A 205 0.74 -7.86 -10.21
N MET A 206 -0.28 -7.69 -9.37
CA MET A 206 -1.67 -7.81 -9.78
C MET A 206 -2.09 -6.65 -10.68
N THR A 207 -1.68 -5.41 -10.37
CA THR A 207 -1.91 -4.24 -11.22
C THR A 207 -1.33 -4.49 -12.62
N ASP A 208 -0.08 -4.96 -12.68
CA ASP A 208 0.58 -5.20 -13.96
C ASP A 208 -0.08 -6.32 -14.76
N HIS A 209 -0.43 -7.42 -14.10
CA HIS A 209 -1.11 -8.57 -14.70
C HIS A 209 -2.50 -8.23 -15.24
N ILE A 210 -3.28 -7.44 -14.49
CA ILE A 210 -4.59 -6.95 -14.93
C ILE A 210 -4.43 -5.99 -16.10
N ALA A 211 -3.48 -5.06 -16.04
CA ALA A 211 -3.23 -4.11 -17.12
C ALA A 211 -2.83 -4.81 -18.43
N ASP A 212 -1.95 -5.82 -18.38
CA ASP A 212 -1.58 -6.65 -19.54
C ASP A 212 -2.77 -7.44 -20.11
N TYR A 213 -3.73 -7.83 -19.27
CA TYR A 213 -4.94 -8.52 -19.70
C TYR A 213 -5.93 -7.54 -20.34
N LEU A 214 -6.19 -6.41 -19.69
CA LEU A 214 -7.07 -5.35 -20.18
C LEU A 214 -6.60 -4.76 -21.51
N ASN A 215 -5.28 -4.61 -21.69
CA ASN A 215 -4.69 -4.15 -22.95
C ASN A 215 -4.96 -5.09 -24.14
N ARG A 216 -5.44 -6.32 -23.89
CA ARG A 216 -5.76 -7.32 -24.93
C ARG A 216 -7.25 -7.64 -25.03
N TYR A 217 -7.97 -7.61 -23.92
CA TYR A 217 -9.34 -8.13 -23.84
C TYR A 217 -10.38 -7.09 -23.42
N GLU A 218 -9.96 -5.92 -22.90
CA GLU A 218 -10.84 -4.82 -22.48
C GLU A 218 -11.93 -5.23 -21.46
N VAL A 219 -11.68 -6.28 -20.69
CA VAL A 219 -12.58 -6.84 -19.70
C VAL A 219 -11.76 -7.53 -18.60
N ILE A 220 -12.22 -7.51 -17.35
CA ILE A 220 -11.58 -8.21 -16.22
C ILE A 220 -12.13 -9.62 -16.04
N ASP A 221 -13.41 -9.84 -16.34
CA ASP A 221 -13.99 -11.18 -16.32
C ASP A 221 -13.19 -12.14 -17.21
N GLY A 222 -12.78 -13.27 -16.62
CA GLY A 222 -11.90 -14.25 -17.28
C GLY A 222 -10.41 -14.06 -17.01
N LEU A 223 -10.00 -13.07 -16.21
CA LEU A 223 -8.62 -12.86 -15.80
C LEU A 223 -8.01 -14.17 -15.22
N PRO A 224 -6.91 -14.69 -15.80
CA PRO A 224 -6.25 -15.88 -15.27
C PRO A 224 -5.56 -15.58 -13.93
N SER A 225 -5.31 -16.62 -13.14
CA SER A 225 -4.58 -16.47 -11.87
C SER A 225 -3.14 -15.99 -12.09
N LEU A 226 -2.70 -15.07 -11.24
CA LEU A 226 -1.31 -14.59 -11.19
C LEU A 226 -0.37 -15.76 -10.81
N HIS A 227 0.71 -15.93 -11.56
CA HIS A 227 1.70 -16.97 -11.28
C HIS A 227 2.60 -16.58 -10.09
N ILE A 228 2.88 -17.55 -9.20
CA ILE A 228 3.68 -17.30 -7.98
C ILE A 228 5.10 -16.81 -8.28
N ASP A 229 5.69 -17.27 -9.38
CA ASP A 229 7.06 -16.88 -9.75
C ASP A 229 7.16 -15.39 -10.09
N THR A 230 6.08 -14.78 -10.61
CA THR A 230 6.01 -13.34 -10.84
C THR A 230 6.17 -12.56 -9.53
N VAL A 231 5.53 -13.01 -8.44
CA VAL A 231 5.65 -12.39 -7.12
C VAL A 231 7.06 -12.59 -6.57
N LYS A 232 7.61 -13.81 -6.65
CA LYS A 232 8.95 -14.12 -6.14
C LYS A 232 10.06 -13.31 -6.83
N ALA A 233 9.92 -13.06 -8.13
CA ALA A 233 10.92 -12.33 -8.90
C ALA A 233 10.80 -10.80 -8.74
N LYS A 234 9.62 -10.28 -8.36
CA LYS A 234 9.29 -8.86 -8.52
C LYS A 234 10.23 -7.90 -7.81
N ARG A 235 10.69 -8.20 -6.59
CA ARG A 235 11.66 -7.35 -5.86
C ARG A 235 12.95 -7.16 -6.67
N THR A 236 13.46 -8.24 -7.24
CA THR A 236 14.67 -8.22 -8.09
C THR A 236 14.40 -7.48 -9.40
N GLU A 237 13.22 -7.65 -9.99
CA GLU A 237 12.82 -6.93 -11.21
C GLU A 237 12.72 -5.42 -10.98
N LEU A 238 12.11 -4.98 -9.87
CA LEU A 238 12.02 -3.57 -9.49
C LEU A 238 13.40 -2.94 -9.31
N LEU A 239 14.33 -3.62 -8.63
CA LEU A 239 15.71 -3.16 -8.49
C LEU A 239 16.40 -3.00 -9.85
N LYS A 240 16.26 -3.99 -10.74
CA LYS A 240 16.82 -3.91 -12.10
C LYS A 240 16.20 -2.77 -12.92
N LEU A 241 14.90 -2.54 -12.76
CA LEU A 241 14.18 -1.45 -13.41
C LEU A 241 14.66 -0.08 -12.92
N ILE A 242 14.82 0.10 -11.61
CA ILE A 242 15.34 1.35 -11.05
C ILE A 242 16.74 1.65 -11.61
N LEU A 243 17.62 0.64 -11.65
CA LEU A 243 18.96 0.78 -12.22
C LEU A 243 18.93 1.08 -13.73
N SER A 244 18.04 0.43 -14.50
CA SER A 244 17.96 0.66 -15.95
C SER A 244 17.44 2.06 -16.30
N LEU A 245 16.69 2.70 -15.41
CA LEU A 245 16.23 4.08 -15.51
C LEU A 245 17.26 5.10 -14.98
N GLY A 246 18.48 4.67 -14.63
CA GLY A 246 19.56 5.53 -14.15
C GLY A 246 19.55 5.77 -12.64
N GLY A 247 18.71 5.04 -11.90
CA GLY A 247 18.67 5.07 -10.44
C GLY A 247 19.86 4.37 -9.79
N LYS A 248 19.94 4.45 -8.46
CA LYS A 248 20.99 3.81 -7.64
C LYS A 248 20.41 2.71 -6.75
N GLY A 249 21.05 1.55 -6.74
CA GLY A 249 20.61 0.35 -6.02
C GLY A 249 21.15 0.24 -4.60
#